data_AF-A0A6B3NDT9-F1
#
_entry.id   AF-A0A6B3NDT9-F1
#
_cell.length_a   1.000
_cell.length_b   1.000
_cell.length_c   1.000
_cell.angle_alpha   90.00
_cell.angle_beta   90.00
_cell.angle_gamma   90.00
#
_symmetry.space_group_name_H-M   'P 1'
#
loop_
_entity.id
_entity.type
_entity.pdbx_description
1 polymer ?
#
loop_
_entity_poly.entity_id
_entity_poly.type
_entity_poly.pdbx_seq_one_letter_code
_entity_poly.pdbx_strand_id
1 'polypeptide(L)' 'DGGVILAPYLIVDSNVRDFLEQNPDNLPNQDSFAYFAYQEANPDSVDHIRLLADNTFGFEDKFGGGDQDYNDLIFQVNF' A
#
# COMPACT_ATOMS: atom_id res chain seq x y z
N ASP A 1 26.59 1.08 12.39
CA ASP A 1 26.03 1.24 11.03
C ASP A 1 24.52 1.16 11.09
N GLY A 2 23.83 2.26 10.81
CA GLY A 2 22.38 2.28 10.71
C GLY A 2 21.99 1.65 9.38
N GLY A 3 21.30 0.50 9.41
CA GLY A 3 20.86 -0.20 8.21
C GLY A 3 19.82 0.59 7.39
N VAL A 4 19.43 0.04 6.25
CA VAL A 4 18.34 0.56 5.41
C VAL A 4 17.02 -0.09 5.85
N ILE A 5 15.97 0.70 5.98
CA ILE A 5 14.60 0.21 6.14
C ILE A 5 13.92 0.29 4.76
N LEU A 6 13.40 -0.84 4.29
CA LEU A 6 12.58 -0.92 3.09
C LEU A 6 11.13 -1.16 3.51
N ALA A 7 10.19 -0.38 2.97
CA ALA A 7 8.77 -0.56 3.16
C ALA A 7 8.07 -0.63 1.79
N PRO A 8 7.21 -1.63 1.54
CA PRO A 8 6.46 -1.70 0.29
C PRO A 8 5.35 -0.64 0.25
N TYR A 9 4.89 -0.36 -0.97
CA TYR A 9 3.68 0.40 -1.25
C TYR A 9 2.95 -0.21 -2.45
N LEU A 10 1.66 0.09 -2.61
CA LEU A 10 0.82 -0.33 -3.73
C LEU A 10 0.18 0.90 -4.38
N ILE A 11 0.22 0.99 -5.72
CA ILE A 11 -0.61 1.94 -6.48
C ILE A 11 -1.78 1.16 -7.04
N VAL A 12 -3.01 1.55 -6.69
CA VAL A 12 -4.23 0.89 -7.16
C VAL A 12 -4.85 1.65 -8.33
N ASP A 13 -5.46 0.90 -9.24
CA ASP A 13 -6.17 1.38 -10.44
C ASP A 13 -5.35 2.29 -11.37
N SER A 14 -4.01 2.27 -11.25
CA SER A 14 -3.12 3.12 -12.04
C SER A 14 -1.67 2.60 -12.03
N ASN A 15 -0.73 3.45 -12.47
CA ASN A 15 0.70 3.25 -12.35
C ASN A 15 1.36 4.46 -11.67
N VAL A 16 2.64 4.30 -11.28
CA VAL A 16 3.38 5.33 -10.53
C VAL A 16 3.39 6.68 -11.24
N ARG A 17 3.56 6.71 -12.56
CA ARG A 17 3.61 7.96 -13.32
C ARG A 17 2.28 8.70 -13.23
N ASP A 18 1.19 8.01 -13.53
CA ASP A 18 -0.13 8.62 -13.58
C ASP A 18 -0.61 9.04 -12.19
N PHE A 19 -0.31 8.25 -11.14
CA PHE A 19 -0.57 8.64 -9.76
C PHE A 19 0.15 9.94 -9.37
N LEU A 20 1.44 10.08 -9.70
CA LEU A 20 2.21 11.29 -9.42
C LEU A 20 1.73 12.52 -10.22
N GLU A 21 1.11 12.30 -11.38
CA GLU A 21 0.51 13.38 -12.18
C GLU A 21 -0.89 13.79 -11.66
N GLN A 22 -1.69 12.85 -11.12
CA GLN A 22 -3.11 13.06 -10.82
C GLN A 22 -3.43 13.20 -9.33
N ASN A 23 -2.79 12.41 -8.46
CA ASN A 23 -3.04 12.40 -7.01
C ASN A 23 -1.73 12.33 -6.18
N PRO A 24 -0.76 13.23 -6.40
CA PRO A 24 0.55 13.15 -5.74
C PRO A 24 0.50 13.27 -4.21
N ASP A 25 -0.55 13.91 -3.68
CA ASP A 25 -0.76 14.11 -2.23
C ASP A 25 -1.64 13.03 -1.59
N ASN A 26 -2.00 11.99 -2.35
CA ASN A 26 -2.82 10.86 -1.90
C ASN A 26 -4.13 11.29 -1.23
N LEU A 27 -4.85 12.24 -1.82
CA LEU A 27 -6.10 12.80 -1.29
C LEU A 27 -7.28 11.83 -1.52
N PRO A 28 -8.31 11.85 -0.66
CA PRO A 28 -9.53 11.07 -0.87
C PRO A 28 -10.36 11.59 -2.06
N ASN A 29 -11.34 10.80 -2.50
CA ASN A 29 -12.23 11.08 -3.65
C ASN A 29 -11.48 11.23 -4.99
N GLN A 30 -10.48 10.38 -5.22
CA GLN A 30 -9.71 10.29 -6.46
C GLN A 30 -9.89 8.90 -7.07
N ASP A 31 -9.48 8.74 -8.33
CA ASP A 31 -9.62 7.46 -9.06
C ASP A 31 -8.43 6.51 -8.82
N SER A 32 -7.36 6.98 -8.17
CA SER A 32 -6.17 6.18 -7.84
C SER A 32 -5.58 6.60 -6.50
N PHE A 33 -5.08 5.61 -5.76
CA PHE A 33 -4.50 5.77 -4.44
C PHE A 33 -3.16 5.07 -4.33
N ALA A 34 -2.30 5.59 -3.47
CA ALA A 34 -1.12 4.90 -2.99
C ALA A 34 -1.38 4.37 -1.58
N TYR A 35 -1.18 3.08 -1.37
CA TYR A 35 -1.27 2.47 -0.05
C TYR A 35 0.11 2.15 0.48
N PHE A 36 0.35 2.51 1.74
CA PHE A 36 1.61 2.36 2.44
C PHE A 36 1.42 1.50 3.69
N ALA A 37 2.52 0.92 4.17
CA ALA A 37 2.58 0.23 5.47
C ALA A 37 2.47 1.19 6.68
N TYR A 38 2.29 2.49 6.42
CA TYR A 38 2.07 3.53 7.42
C TYR A 38 0.63 4.02 7.29
N GLN A 39 -0.23 3.59 8.20
CA GLN A 39 -1.68 3.87 8.18
C GLN A 39 -2.02 5.36 8.00
N GLU A 40 -1.25 6.26 8.63
CA GLU A 40 -1.48 7.72 8.53
C GLU A 40 -1.21 8.29 7.13
N ALA A 41 -0.49 7.57 6.27
CA ALA A 41 -0.26 7.95 4.88
C ALA A 41 -1.39 7.50 3.94
N ASN A 42 -2.33 6.68 4.43
CA ASN A 42 -3.44 6.16 3.65
C ASN A 42 -4.68 7.07 3.81
N PRO A 43 -5.32 7.52 2.72
CA PRO A 43 -6.38 8.54 2.75
C PRO A 43 -7.65 8.12 3.51
N ASP A 44 -7.86 6.83 3.70
CA ASP A 44 -8.98 6.24 4.43
C ASP A 44 -8.61 5.79 5.84
N SER A 45 -7.36 6.00 6.26
CA SER A 45 -6.82 5.52 7.54
C SER A 45 -6.95 4.01 7.74
N VAL A 46 -6.99 3.22 6.66
CA VAL A 46 -6.96 1.76 6.73
C VAL A 46 -5.51 1.27 6.66
N ASP A 47 -5.19 0.23 7.42
CA ASP A 47 -3.94 -0.51 7.24
C ASP A 47 -4.10 -1.45 6.06
N HIS A 48 -3.55 -1.08 4.91
CA HIS A 48 -3.64 -1.83 3.65
C HIS A 48 -2.52 -2.86 3.45
N ILE A 49 -1.47 -2.83 4.26
CA ILE A 49 -0.30 -3.70 4.07
C ILE A 49 0.11 -4.32 5.40
N ARG A 50 -0.05 -5.62 5.51
CA ARG A 50 0.32 -6.38 6.71
C ARG A 50 1.50 -7.30 6.47
N LEU A 51 2.37 -7.40 7.48
CA LEU A 51 3.37 -8.46 7.54
C LEU A 51 2.70 -9.75 8.06
N LEU A 52 2.55 -10.75 7.19
CA LEU A 52 1.87 -12.01 7.48
C LEU A 52 2.83 -13.09 8.02
N ALA A 53 4.09 -13.05 7.60
CA ALA A 53 5.16 -13.97 8.01
C ALA A 53 6.54 -13.34 7.72
N ASP A 54 7.61 -14.14 7.80
CA ASP A 54 8.99 -13.72 7.52
C ASP A 54 9.13 -13.07 6.13
N ASN A 55 9.22 -11.74 6.13
CA ASN A 55 9.28 -10.89 4.95
C ASN A 55 8.15 -11.14 3.93
N THR A 56 7.00 -11.66 4.38
CA THR A 56 5.82 -11.89 3.55
C THR A 56 4.77 -10.84 3.86
N PHE A 57 4.44 -10.03 2.85
CA PHE A 57 3.49 -8.93 2.93
C PHE A 57 2.19 -9.30 2.23
N GLY A 58 1.06 -9.08 2.90
CA GLY A 58 -0.28 -9.17 2.34
C GLY A 58 -0.88 -7.78 2.14
N PHE A 59 -1.71 -7.63 1.12
CA PHE A 59 -2.26 -6.34 0.69
C PHE A 59 -3.79 -6.40 0.56
N GLU A 60 -4.45 -5.28 0.84
CA GLU A 60 -5.84 -4.96 0.48
C GLU A 60 -5.85 -3.84 -0.58
N ASP A 61 -6.49 -4.05 -1.73
CA ASP A 61 -6.46 -3.09 -2.85
C ASP A 61 -7.66 -2.13 -2.91
N LYS A 62 -8.67 -2.31 -2.04
CA LYS A 62 -9.88 -1.48 -2.04
C LYS A 62 -9.88 -0.40 -0.99
N PHE A 63 -10.17 0.84 -1.39
CA PHE A 63 -10.44 1.94 -0.48
C PHE A 63 -11.53 1.55 0.53
N GLY A 64 -11.30 1.81 1.81
CA GLY A 64 -12.16 1.39 2.92
C GLY A 64 -11.87 -0.02 3.44
N GLY A 65 -10.89 -0.72 2.88
CA GLY A 65 -10.33 -1.97 3.43
C GLY A 65 -11.04 -3.26 3.03
N GLY A 66 -11.83 -3.27 1.94
CA GLY A 66 -12.31 -4.51 1.34
C GLY A 66 -12.98 -5.47 2.32
N ASP A 67 -12.55 -6.74 2.29
CA ASP A 67 -12.97 -7.79 3.22
C ASP A 67 -11.92 -8.11 4.31
N GLN A 68 -10.75 -7.44 4.27
CA GLN A 68 -9.70 -7.46 5.29
C GLN A 68 -9.03 -8.83 5.49
N ASP A 69 -8.92 -9.63 4.44
CA ASP A 69 -8.20 -10.90 4.44
C ASP A 69 -6.74 -10.79 3.94
N TYR A 70 -6.37 -9.65 3.35
CA TYR A 70 -5.03 -9.25 2.92
C TYR A 70 -4.43 -10.18 1.85
N ASN A 71 -5.28 -10.78 1.01
CA ASN A 71 -4.85 -11.70 -0.03
C ASN A 71 -5.03 -11.20 -1.47
N ASP A 72 -5.46 -9.94 -1.67
CA ASP A 72 -5.53 -9.32 -3.00
C ASP A 72 -4.16 -9.38 -3.71
N LEU A 73 -3.09 -9.21 -2.93
CA LEU A 73 -1.71 -9.52 -3.33
C LEU A 73 -0.92 -10.05 -2.13
N ILE A 74 -0.09 -11.08 -2.36
CA ILE A 74 0.88 -11.57 -1.38
C ILE A 74 2.28 -11.58 -2.02
N PHE A 75 3.25 -10.98 -1.34
CA PHE A 75 4.62 -10.87 -1.84
C PHE A 75 5.64 -11.18 -0.74
N GLN A 76 6.67 -11.96 -1.06
CA GLN A 76 7.76 -12.27 -0.14
C GLN A 76 9.10 -11.72 -0.63
N VAL A 77 9.85 -11.07 0.27
CA VAL A 77 11.23 -10.61 0.03
C VAL A 77 12.23 -11.61 0.60
N ASN A 78 13.14 -12.08 -0.24
CA ASN A 78 14.28 -12.92 0.15
C ASN A 78 15.60 -12.16 -0.12
N PHE A 79 16.55 -12.24 0.81
CA PHE A 79 17.86 -11.56 0.75
C PHE A 79 19.02 -12.57 0.65
#